data_AF-A0A6J1WWY6-F1
#
_entry.id   AF-A0A6J1WWY6-F1
#
_cell.length_a   1.000
_cell.length_b   1.000
_cell.length_c   1.000
_cell.angle_alpha   90.00
_cell.angle_beta   90.00
_cell.angle_gamma   90.00
#
_symmetry.space_group_name_H-M   'P 1'
#
loop_
_entity.id
_entity.type
_entity.pdbx_description
1 polymer ?
#
loop_
_entity_poly.entity_id
_entity_poly.type
_entity_poly.pdbx_seq_one_letter_code
_entity_poly.pdbx_strand_id
1 'polypeptide(L)'
;MLIRQFKGGLQKCCVYRYLGIGSRRYAHRVNSLDLEERLDGCLTTLPSEAKVVICGGGVMGAAVAYHLAKRGWGDKTILIEKEWVGGGSRWYSSGLVGEFKPSLAQVRLAQSSIRLLKELESRGRKTGWKQCGSLLLARTRDRMTVYRRMKSQSVSWGIPCELVTPKRCQEIWPMLNVEDILGGLWIPGDGVGDPHLFCMSLIREAVDNGVSVIEDCAVTGVLSKDGKVSCVETTKGTIQCKYFVNCAGFWARQVGQLARPQVKVPLLPCEHYYLHTKAIENLDPMTPGMFYLVTNARNYMMIAPTIQQTRCKVWLKRHLPSNGSVTLSDVTSMYTAICVMGPFTRSLMSELTDTDLSPSNFPFFTFKELDVGLANGIRAMNLTHTGELGYVLYIPNEFALHVYNRLVTEGEKYGISHVGYYASRALRVEKFFAFWGPDLDTKTTPLECGRTWRVKFDKDIPFIGRDALLRQREEGVRRQYVQLLLTDHDHELDMWSWGGEPVYRDGNYCGRTTTTSYGYTFKKQVCLGFVQNIDSKGVAQPVTNDYLLSGHYEIDIGGIRYAAKVNLHSPNLPTKYPDKERDVYQATRKLHDPQQFLGRHYQP
;
A
#
# COMPACT_ATOMS: atom_id res chain seq x y z
N MET A 1 3.16 -50.48 -14.49
CA MET A 1 2.82 -51.92 -14.60
C MET A 1 2.82 -52.50 -13.18
N LEU A 2 1.96 -53.47 -12.87
CA LEU A 2 1.80 -54.14 -11.56
C LEU A 2 1.46 -53.24 -10.34
N ILE A 3 0.18 -53.25 -9.98
CA ILE A 3 -0.32 -53.02 -8.62
C ILE A 3 -0.87 -54.37 -8.12
N ARG A 4 -0.49 -54.83 -6.91
CA ARG A 4 -1.44 -55.48 -5.96
C ARG A 4 -0.80 -55.89 -4.62
N GLN A 5 -1.61 -55.70 -3.58
CA GLN A 5 -1.76 -56.52 -2.36
C GLN A 5 -0.52 -57.06 -1.64
N PHE A 6 -0.31 -56.57 -0.42
CA PHE A 6 -0.34 -57.44 0.76
C PHE A 6 -1.19 -56.79 1.87
N LYS A 7 -2.00 -57.60 2.56
CA LYS A 7 -2.74 -57.26 3.80
C LYS A 7 -2.46 -58.37 4.81
N GLY A 8 -2.14 -58.03 6.05
CA GLY A 8 -2.15 -58.97 7.17
C GLY A 8 -1.01 -58.77 8.18
N GLY A 9 -1.27 -59.12 9.45
CA GLY A 9 -0.24 -59.32 10.47
C GLY A 9 0.17 -58.08 11.28
N LEU A 10 -0.57 -57.76 12.35
CA LEU A 10 0.07 -57.17 13.53
C LEU A 10 0.75 -58.28 14.32
N GLN A 11 2.08 -58.20 14.49
CA GLN A 11 2.75 -58.85 15.61
C GLN A 11 3.92 -58.00 16.10
N LYS A 12 4.11 -57.96 17.42
CA LYS A 12 5.13 -57.14 18.08
C LYS A 12 6.49 -57.86 18.04
N CYS A 13 7.55 -57.13 17.72
CA CYS A 13 8.92 -57.49 18.13
C CYS A 13 9.61 -56.25 18.70
N CYS A 14 10.34 -56.42 19.81
CA CYS A 14 10.81 -55.33 20.65
C CYS A 14 12.34 -55.34 20.76
N VAL A 15 13.03 -54.61 19.88
CA VAL A 15 14.48 -54.39 19.96
C VAL A 15 14.84 -52.95 19.60
N TYR A 16 14.71 -52.02 20.56
CA TYR A 16 15.32 -50.69 20.48
C TYR A 16 15.96 -50.32 21.82
N ARG A 17 17.21 -50.76 22.03
CA ARG A 17 17.99 -50.45 23.25
C ARG A 17 19.42 -49.95 23.00
N TYR A 18 19.72 -49.44 21.80
CA TYR A 18 21.08 -49.00 21.41
C TYR A 18 21.19 -47.66 20.64
N LEU A 19 20.19 -46.76 20.75
CA LEU A 19 20.23 -45.40 20.15
C LEU A 19 20.27 -44.24 21.18
N GLY A 20 20.43 -44.54 22.46
CA GLY A 20 20.27 -43.57 23.56
C GLY A 20 21.40 -42.55 23.79
N ILE A 21 22.50 -42.61 23.03
CA ILE A 21 23.73 -41.84 23.31
C ILE A 21 23.90 -40.62 22.38
N GLY A 22 23.58 -40.75 21.08
CA GLY A 22 23.71 -39.65 20.13
C GLY A 22 22.70 -38.51 20.36
N SER A 23 21.43 -38.86 20.61
CA SER A 23 20.34 -37.90 20.84
C SER A 23 20.57 -37.01 22.06
N ARG A 24 21.12 -37.56 23.16
CA ARG A 24 21.40 -36.81 24.39
C ARG A 24 22.41 -35.68 24.21
N ARG A 25 23.43 -35.84 23.35
CA ARG A 25 24.40 -34.76 23.06
C ARG A 25 23.82 -33.65 22.20
N TYR A 26 22.89 -33.95 21.29
CA TYR A 26 22.20 -32.92 20.52
C TYR A 26 21.22 -32.14 21.40
N ALA A 27 20.42 -32.86 22.22
CA ALA A 27 19.53 -32.24 23.21
C ALA A 27 20.29 -31.35 24.21
N HIS A 28 21.48 -31.75 24.69
CA HIS A 28 22.28 -30.91 25.57
C HIS A 28 22.76 -29.59 24.93
N ARG A 29 23.07 -29.59 23.63
CA ARG A 29 23.43 -28.35 22.91
C ARG A 29 22.23 -27.43 22.67
N VAL A 30 21.03 -27.98 22.48
CA VAL A 30 19.79 -27.18 22.42
C VAL A 30 19.52 -26.59 23.80
N ASN A 31 19.49 -27.41 24.85
CA ASN A 31 19.25 -26.98 26.23
C ASN A 31 20.29 -25.97 26.77
N SER A 32 21.55 -25.97 26.29
CA SER A 32 22.52 -24.94 26.67
C SER A 32 22.22 -23.58 26.01
N LEU A 33 21.85 -23.58 24.72
CA LEU A 33 21.40 -22.37 24.01
C LEU A 33 20.08 -21.82 24.59
N ASP A 34 19.21 -22.68 25.13
CA ASP A 34 17.97 -22.27 25.81
C ASP A 34 18.19 -21.57 27.17
N LEU A 35 19.41 -21.59 27.71
CA LEU A 35 19.80 -20.93 28.97
C LEU A 35 20.68 -19.69 28.75
N GLU A 36 21.64 -19.74 27.82
CA GLU A 36 22.62 -18.66 27.62
C GLU A 36 22.05 -17.38 26.97
N GLU A 37 20.85 -17.42 26.37
CA GLU A 37 20.25 -16.27 25.68
C GLU A 37 18.87 -15.83 26.21
N ARG A 38 18.61 -15.98 27.51
CA ARG A 38 17.43 -15.37 28.16
C ARG A 38 17.57 -13.84 28.30
N LEU A 39 16.51 -13.19 28.78
CA LEU A 39 16.51 -11.77 29.13
C LEU A 39 16.62 -11.63 30.66
N ASP A 40 17.75 -11.08 31.13
CA ASP A 40 17.93 -10.73 32.52
C ASP A 40 17.16 -9.46 32.88
N GLY A 41 16.84 -9.28 34.17
CA GLY A 41 16.14 -8.07 34.66
C GLY A 41 14.62 -8.04 34.45
N CYS A 42 14.01 -9.13 33.96
CA CYS A 42 12.56 -9.28 33.91
C CYS A 42 11.92 -9.12 35.31
N LEU A 43 10.79 -8.40 35.37
CA LEU A 43 10.02 -8.19 36.59
C LEU A 43 9.35 -9.50 37.05
N THR A 44 9.46 -9.78 38.34
CA THR A 44 8.73 -10.89 38.99
C THR A 44 7.29 -10.52 39.34
N THR A 45 7.08 -9.28 39.78
CA THR A 45 5.78 -8.72 40.18
C THR A 45 5.24 -7.76 39.12
N LEU A 46 3.96 -7.87 38.79
CA LEU A 46 3.28 -6.95 37.87
C LEU A 46 3.05 -5.57 38.54
N PRO A 47 3.46 -4.44 37.93
CA PRO A 47 3.14 -3.12 38.46
C PRO A 47 1.65 -2.80 38.28
N SER A 48 1.09 -1.97 39.16
CA SER A 48 -0.34 -1.60 39.17
C SER A 48 -0.75 -0.71 37.99
N GLU A 49 0.17 0.08 37.43
CA GLU A 49 -0.04 0.89 36.24
C GLU A 49 1.17 0.92 35.30
N ALA A 50 0.90 1.13 34.01
CA ALA A 50 1.88 1.53 32.99
C ALA A 50 1.18 2.37 31.91
N LYS A 51 1.86 3.32 31.26
CA LYS A 51 1.24 4.12 30.20
C LYS A 51 0.90 3.27 28.97
N VAL A 52 1.81 2.35 28.62
CA VAL A 52 1.68 1.44 27.48
C VAL A 52 1.92 0.00 27.94
N VAL A 53 1.00 -0.91 27.57
CA VAL A 53 1.15 -2.36 27.73
C VAL A 53 1.27 -3.01 26.35
N ILE A 54 2.36 -3.72 26.10
CA ILE A 54 2.59 -4.51 24.88
C ILE A 54 2.32 -5.99 25.23
N CYS A 55 1.49 -6.67 24.45
CA CYS A 55 1.22 -8.10 24.61
C CYS A 55 1.96 -8.90 23.52
N GLY A 56 2.89 -9.76 23.94
CA GLY A 56 3.70 -10.62 23.07
C GLY A 56 5.14 -10.12 22.91
N GLY A 57 6.10 -10.94 23.35
CA GLY A 57 7.56 -10.77 23.30
C GLY A 57 8.23 -11.33 22.04
N GLY A 58 7.47 -11.57 20.97
CA GLY A 58 8.05 -11.83 19.64
C GLY A 58 8.64 -10.56 19.02
N VAL A 59 9.37 -10.71 17.90
CA VAL A 59 10.11 -9.61 17.23
C VAL A 59 9.29 -8.33 16.98
N MET A 60 7.98 -8.44 16.75
CA MET A 60 7.09 -7.28 16.59
C MET A 60 6.87 -6.50 17.89
N GLY A 61 6.73 -7.19 19.02
CA GLY A 61 6.61 -6.54 20.33
C GLY A 61 7.92 -5.89 20.77
N ALA A 62 9.05 -6.59 20.55
CA ALA A 62 10.38 -6.05 20.78
C ALA A 62 10.66 -4.80 19.90
N ALA A 63 10.24 -4.81 18.63
CA ALA A 63 10.36 -3.64 17.74
C ALA A 63 9.50 -2.45 18.20
N VAL A 64 8.28 -2.69 18.70
CA VAL A 64 7.44 -1.64 19.31
C VAL A 64 8.08 -1.09 20.58
N ALA A 65 8.57 -1.96 21.46
CA ALA A 65 9.27 -1.58 22.69
C ALA A 65 10.49 -0.70 22.39
N TYR A 66 11.41 -1.15 21.53
CA TYR A 66 12.58 -0.39 21.08
C TYR A 66 12.19 0.99 20.50
N HIS A 67 11.16 1.05 19.67
CA HIS A 67 10.73 2.30 19.05
C HIS A 67 9.96 3.24 19.98
N LEU A 68 9.40 2.78 21.10
CA LEU A 68 8.90 3.62 22.18
C LEU A 68 10.04 4.10 23.10
N ALA A 69 10.99 3.21 23.40
CA ALA A 69 12.18 3.52 24.20
C ALA A 69 13.04 4.61 23.54
N LYS A 70 13.37 4.45 22.24
CA LYS A 70 14.06 5.46 21.39
C LYS A 70 13.25 6.77 21.19
N ARG A 71 12.07 6.90 21.79
CA ARG A 71 11.23 8.12 21.84
C ARG A 71 11.00 8.64 23.27
N GLY A 72 11.74 8.16 24.26
CA GLY A 72 11.64 8.60 25.66
C GLY A 72 10.37 8.13 26.38
N TRP A 73 9.82 6.98 25.97
CA TRP A 73 8.63 6.35 26.59
C TRP A 73 8.96 4.98 27.21
N GLY A 74 10.23 4.59 27.31
CA GLY A 74 10.63 3.27 27.82
C GLY A 74 10.16 3.04 29.26
N ASP A 75 10.52 3.96 30.15
CA ASP A 75 10.10 4.07 31.56
C ASP A 75 8.58 4.05 31.80
N LYS A 76 7.79 4.23 30.74
CA LYS A 76 6.32 4.29 30.75
C LYS A 76 5.69 3.08 30.04
N THR A 77 6.49 2.11 29.61
CA THR A 77 6.10 0.97 28.77
C THR A 77 6.49 -0.34 29.44
N ILE A 78 5.55 -1.29 29.48
CA ILE A 78 5.80 -2.67 29.87
C ILE A 78 5.47 -3.63 28.73
N LEU A 79 6.30 -4.64 28.51
CA LEU A 79 6.03 -5.79 27.66
C LEU A 79 5.64 -6.99 28.52
N ILE A 80 4.55 -7.65 28.13
CA ILE A 80 3.95 -8.80 28.80
C ILE A 80 4.01 -9.99 27.83
N GLU A 81 4.71 -11.06 28.22
CA GLU A 81 4.81 -12.32 27.47
C GLU A 81 4.26 -13.48 28.31
N LYS A 82 3.49 -14.36 27.66
CA LYS A 82 2.83 -15.54 28.24
C LYS A 82 3.83 -16.60 28.69
N GLU A 83 4.91 -16.75 27.94
CA GLU A 83 6.04 -17.66 28.20
C GLU A 83 7.31 -16.80 28.34
N TRP A 84 8.33 -17.00 27.48
CA TRP A 84 9.55 -16.19 27.47
C TRP A 84 9.75 -15.41 26.16
N VAL A 85 10.45 -14.28 26.25
CA VAL A 85 10.71 -13.35 25.15
C VAL A 85 11.53 -14.02 24.05
N GLY A 86 11.19 -13.70 22.81
CA GLY A 86 11.80 -14.30 21.62
C GLY A 86 11.48 -15.78 21.39
N GLY A 87 10.77 -16.46 22.31
CA GLY A 87 10.46 -17.89 22.22
C GLY A 87 9.72 -18.27 20.93
N GLY A 88 8.65 -17.55 20.59
CA GLY A 88 7.96 -17.72 19.30
C GLY A 88 8.81 -17.34 18.08
N SER A 89 9.75 -16.38 18.21
CA SER A 89 10.61 -15.97 17.09
C SER A 89 11.69 -17.00 16.73
N ARG A 90 11.97 -18.01 17.57
CA ARG A 90 12.93 -19.09 17.29
C ARG A 90 12.45 -20.09 16.22
N TRP A 91 11.14 -20.31 16.05
CA TRP A 91 10.62 -21.53 15.41
C TRP A 91 9.80 -21.35 14.12
N TYR A 92 9.51 -20.11 13.69
CA TYR A 92 8.52 -19.85 12.63
C TYR A 92 9.02 -18.97 11.47
N SER A 93 10.32 -18.74 11.33
CA SER A 93 10.88 -17.87 10.29
C SER A 93 12.21 -18.38 9.77
N SER A 94 12.37 -18.34 8.45
CA SER A 94 13.61 -18.64 7.72
C SER A 94 14.61 -17.48 7.70
N GLY A 95 14.36 -16.40 8.44
CA GLY A 95 15.28 -15.25 8.57
C GLY A 95 15.33 -14.30 7.36
N LEU A 96 14.48 -14.51 6.35
CA LEU A 96 14.55 -13.88 5.04
C LEU A 96 14.20 -12.38 5.01
N VAL A 97 15.14 -11.52 4.59
CA VAL A 97 14.97 -10.05 4.53
C VAL A 97 15.44 -9.47 3.20
N GLY A 98 14.51 -9.37 2.24
CA GLY A 98 14.76 -8.68 0.96
C GLY A 98 14.07 -7.32 0.82
N GLU A 99 14.67 -6.38 0.07
CA GLU A 99 14.13 -5.03 -0.18
C GLU A 99 12.89 -5.03 -1.06
N PHE A 100 12.87 -5.85 -2.12
CA PHE A 100 11.75 -5.88 -3.07
C PHE A 100 10.46 -6.36 -2.40
N LYS A 101 9.43 -5.51 -2.43
CA LYS A 101 8.07 -5.80 -1.97
C LYS A 101 7.07 -5.17 -2.95
N PRO A 102 5.89 -5.76 -3.19
CA PRO A 102 4.88 -5.24 -4.14
C PRO A 102 4.35 -3.81 -3.95
N SER A 103 4.83 -3.04 -2.97
CA SER A 103 4.56 -1.61 -2.89
C SER A 103 5.77 -0.84 -2.33
N LEU A 104 6.00 0.39 -2.83
CA LEU A 104 7.07 1.27 -2.31
C LEU A 104 6.95 1.54 -0.80
N ALA A 105 5.74 1.49 -0.24
CA ALA A 105 5.55 1.62 1.21
C ALA A 105 6.24 0.47 1.97
N GLN A 106 6.14 -0.76 1.46
CA GLN A 106 6.75 -1.94 2.05
C GLN A 106 8.23 -2.08 1.73
N VAL A 107 8.68 -1.62 0.55
CA VAL A 107 10.11 -1.45 0.23
C VAL A 107 10.77 -0.53 1.25
N ARG A 108 10.18 0.66 1.50
CA ARG A 108 10.73 1.61 2.48
C ARG A 108 10.74 1.07 3.91
N LEU A 109 9.79 0.20 4.27
CA LEU A 109 9.81 -0.53 5.55
C LEU A 109 10.95 -1.56 5.58
N ALA A 110 11.08 -2.41 4.55
CA ALA A 110 12.15 -3.40 4.45
C ALA A 110 13.55 -2.75 4.49
N GLN A 111 13.77 -1.71 3.69
CA GLN A 111 14.97 -0.88 3.72
C GLN A 111 15.24 -0.25 5.11
N SER A 112 14.20 0.10 5.86
CA SER A 112 14.36 0.61 7.23
C SER A 112 14.71 -0.49 8.23
N SER A 113 14.19 -1.71 8.06
CA SER A 113 14.59 -2.88 8.85
C SER A 113 16.03 -3.31 8.55
N ILE A 114 16.44 -3.32 7.28
CA ILE A 114 17.83 -3.64 6.87
C ILE A 114 18.82 -2.59 7.43
N ARG A 115 18.46 -1.30 7.39
CA ARG A 115 19.25 -0.26 8.07
C ARG A 115 19.32 -0.48 9.58
N LEU A 116 18.21 -0.85 10.23
CA LEU A 116 18.18 -1.07 11.67
C LEU A 116 18.98 -2.32 12.09
N LEU A 117 18.94 -3.41 11.33
CA LEU A 117 19.79 -4.59 11.54
C LEU A 117 21.26 -4.17 11.55
N LYS A 118 21.71 -3.47 10.50
CA LYS A 118 23.08 -2.95 10.37
C LYS A 118 23.44 -1.94 11.47
N GLU A 119 22.52 -1.05 11.86
CA GLU A 119 22.69 -0.06 12.95
C GLU A 119 22.90 -0.72 14.32
N LEU A 120 22.30 -1.90 14.55
CA LEU A 120 22.44 -2.66 15.78
C LEU A 120 23.75 -3.46 15.79
N GLU A 121 24.14 -4.09 14.67
CA GLU A 121 25.42 -4.80 14.60
C GLU A 121 26.63 -3.87 14.69
N SER A 122 26.55 -2.65 14.13
CA SER A 122 27.59 -1.62 14.32
C SER A 122 27.72 -1.15 15.77
N ARG A 123 26.75 -1.46 16.63
CA ARG A 123 26.77 -1.23 18.08
C ARG A 123 27.07 -2.51 18.89
N GLY A 124 27.53 -3.58 18.24
CA GLY A 124 27.88 -4.85 18.89
C GLY A 124 26.70 -5.74 19.29
N ARG A 125 25.46 -5.37 18.94
CA ARG A 125 24.27 -6.20 19.19
C ARG A 125 24.17 -7.26 18.09
N LYS A 126 24.19 -8.55 18.45
CA LYS A 126 24.05 -9.66 17.48
C LYS A 126 22.66 -9.61 16.83
N THR A 127 22.57 -9.49 15.50
CA THR A 127 21.29 -9.70 14.78
C THR A 127 21.33 -10.90 13.85
N GLY A 128 22.52 -11.49 13.65
CA GLY A 128 22.73 -12.59 12.71
C GLY A 128 22.65 -12.11 11.25
N TRP A 129 22.88 -10.83 11.00
CA TRP A 129 22.73 -10.25 9.67
C TRP A 129 23.82 -10.74 8.72
N LYS A 130 23.42 -11.21 7.54
CA LYS A 130 24.32 -11.64 6.47
C LYS A 130 23.78 -11.11 5.13
N GLN A 131 24.47 -10.11 4.59
CA GLN A 131 24.16 -9.55 3.28
C GLN A 131 24.83 -10.38 2.17
N CYS A 132 24.28 -11.56 1.88
CA CYS A 132 24.68 -12.38 0.73
C CYS A 132 23.72 -12.30 -0.47
N GLY A 133 22.70 -11.41 -0.45
CA GLY A 133 21.93 -11.01 -1.63
C GLY A 133 20.91 -12.02 -2.16
N SER A 134 19.92 -11.54 -2.93
CA SER A 134 18.85 -12.37 -3.49
C SER A 134 19.06 -12.62 -4.99
N LEU A 135 19.14 -13.89 -5.40
CA LEU A 135 19.20 -14.30 -6.81
C LEU A 135 17.87 -14.91 -7.26
N LEU A 136 17.11 -14.19 -8.08
CA LEU A 136 15.80 -14.61 -8.58
C LEU A 136 15.96 -15.19 -10.00
N LEU A 137 15.49 -16.43 -10.22
CA LEU A 137 15.79 -17.22 -11.43
C LEU A 137 14.63 -17.35 -12.42
N ALA A 138 14.91 -17.16 -13.72
CA ALA A 138 13.93 -17.20 -14.79
C ALA A 138 14.14 -18.36 -15.76
N ARG A 139 13.34 -19.42 -15.59
CA ARG A 139 13.20 -20.53 -16.57
C ARG A 139 12.28 -20.21 -17.77
N THR A 140 11.57 -19.08 -17.75
CA THR A 140 10.60 -18.73 -18.80
C THR A 140 10.74 -17.27 -19.25
N ARG A 141 10.36 -16.99 -20.51
CA ARG A 141 10.38 -15.64 -21.08
C ARG A 141 9.51 -14.67 -20.27
N ASP A 142 8.37 -15.13 -19.77
CA ASP A 142 7.48 -14.34 -18.91
C ASP A 142 8.14 -13.95 -17.59
N ARG A 143 8.93 -14.84 -16.99
CA ARG A 143 9.68 -14.54 -15.77
C ARG A 143 10.79 -13.52 -16.02
N MET A 144 11.47 -13.60 -17.18
CA MET A 144 12.40 -12.54 -17.61
C MET A 144 11.67 -11.21 -17.86
N THR A 145 10.45 -11.21 -18.38
CA THR A 145 9.61 -9.99 -18.51
C THR A 145 9.24 -9.40 -17.15
N VAL A 146 8.94 -10.23 -16.14
CA VAL A 146 8.76 -9.76 -14.76
C VAL A 146 10.05 -9.14 -14.20
N TYR A 147 11.21 -9.77 -14.42
CA TYR A 147 12.49 -9.23 -13.94
C TYR A 147 12.93 -7.96 -14.66
N ARG A 148 12.66 -7.83 -15.96
CA ARG A 148 12.82 -6.57 -16.71
C ARG A 148 12.00 -5.44 -16.08
N ARG A 149 10.72 -5.69 -15.77
CA ARG A 149 9.86 -4.73 -15.05
C ARG A 149 10.40 -4.41 -13.64
N MET A 150 10.85 -5.41 -12.89
CA MET A 150 11.46 -5.19 -11.57
C MET A 150 12.75 -4.37 -11.64
N LYS A 151 13.62 -4.62 -12.63
CA LYS A 151 14.87 -3.86 -12.83
C LYS A 151 14.60 -2.40 -13.21
N SER A 152 13.67 -2.17 -14.13
CA SER A 152 13.17 -0.84 -14.50
C SER A 152 12.63 -0.10 -13.26
N GLN A 153 11.68 -0.73 -12.55
CA GLN A 153 11.06 -0.20 -11.35
C GLN A 153 12.05 -0.01 -10.16
N SER A 154 13.17 -0.75 -10.12
CA SER A 154 14.20 -0.64 -9.08
C SER A 154 14.75 0.77 -8.95
N VAL A 155 14.91 1.48 -10.08
CA VAL A 155 15.40 2.85 -10.13
C VAL A 155 14.45 3.79 -9.38
N SER A 156 13.13 3.67 -9.60
CA SER A 156 12.13 4.51 -8.93
C SER A 156 11.88 4.15 -7.46
N TRP A 157 12.42 3.01 -7.01
CA TRP A 157 12.32 2.50 -5.64
C TRP A 157 13.64 2.63 -4.86
N GLY A 158 14.75 2.99 -5.53
CA GLY A 158 16.07 3.12 -4.92
C GLY A 158 16.72 1.78 -4.55
N ILE A 159 16.38 0.69 -5.25
CA ILE A 159 16.92 -0.65 -4.98
C ILE A 159 18.05 -0.96 -6.00
N PRO A 160 19.30 -1.17 -5.57
CA PRO A 160 20.35 -1.70 -6.43
C PRO A 160 20.05 -3.16 -6.82
N CYS A 161 19.92 -3.41 -8.12
CA CYS A 161 19.83 -4.76 -8.69
C CYS A 161 20.30 -4.78 -10.15
N GLU A 162 20.70 -5.95 -10.66
CA GLU A 162 21.12 -6.18 -12.04
C GLU A 162 20.35 -7.34 -12.69
N LEU A 163 20.13 -7.27 -14.01
CA LEU A 163 19.67 -8.42 -14.79
C LEU A 163 20.89 -9.28 -15.13
N VAL A 164 20.82 -10.57 -14.84
CA VAL A 164 21.94 -11.49 -14.96
C VAL A 164 21.70 -12.54 -16.04
N THR A 165 22.75 -12.84 -16.81
CA THR A 165 22.77 -13.96 -17.77
C THR A 165 22.87 -15.31 -17.04
N PRO A 166 22.58 -16.44 -17.69
CA PRO A 166 22.73 -17.76 -17.07
C PRO A 166 24.15 -18.00 -16.54
N LYS A 167 25.20 -17.64 -17.31
CA LYS A 167 26.59 -17.64 -16.84
C LYS A 167 26.78 -16.80 -15.57
N ARG A 168 26.21 -15.59 -15.53
CA ARG A 168 26.33 -14.69 -14.37
C ARG A 168 25.57 -15.22 -13.14
N CYS A 169 24.45 -15.92 -13.32
CA CYS A 169 23.79 -16.66 -12.23
C CYS A 169 24.74 -17.72 -11.64
N GLN A 170 25.49 -18.44 -12.48
CA GLN A 170 26.46 -19.45 -12.03
C GLN A 170 27.72 -18.84 -11.41
N GLU A 171 28.18 -17.67 -11.86
CA GLU A 171 29.25 -16.91 -11.18
C GLU A 171 28.85 -16.45 -9.77
N ILE A 172 27.58 -16.09 -9.58
CA ILE A 172 27.01 -15.71 -8.26
C ILE A 172 26.78 -16.97 -7.40
N TRP A 173 26.34 -18.08 -8.00
CA TRP A 173 26.06 -19.33 -7.31
C TRP A 173 26.64 -20.55 -8.09
N PRO A 174 27.87 -21.00 -7.80
CA PRO A 174 28.60 -21.98 -8.62
C PRO A 174 27.97 -23.36 -8.79
N MET A 175 27.09 -23.80 -7.88
CA MET A 175 26.37 -25.08 -8.02
C MET A 175 25.10 -25.00 -8.85
N LEU A 176 24.64 -23.80 -9.21
CA LEU A 176 23.40 -23.66 -9.95
C LEU A 176 23.53 -24.33 -11.32
N ASN A 177 22.67 -25.32 -11.61
CA ASN A 177 22.45 -25.73 -12.99
C ASN A 177 21.70 -24.59 -13.70
N VAL A 178 22.23 -24.16 -14.83
CA VAL A 178 21.74 -23.04 -15.63
C VAL A 178 21.25 -23.44 -17.03
N GLU A 179 21.23 -24.75 -17.34
CA GLU A 179 20.78 -25.31 -18.62
C GLU A 179 19.32 -24.95 -18.95
N ASP A 180 18.42 -24.89 -17.95
CA ASP A 180 17.02 -24.54 -18.12
C ASP A 180 16.72 -23.05 -17.79
N ILE A 181 17.75 -22.25 -17.54
CA ILE A 181 17.65 -20.87 -17.08
C ILE A 181 17.94 -19.89 -18.22
N LEU A 182 17.04 -18.93 -18.44
CA LEU A 182 17.19 -17.86 -19.44
C LEU A 182 17.89 -16.62 -18.87
N GLY A 183 17.99 -16.52 -17.55
CA GLY A 183 18.62 -15.42 -16.82
C GLY A 183 18.02 -15.25 -15.42
N GLY A 184 18.26 -14.10 -14.81
CA GLY A 184 17.73 -13.77 -13.49
C GLY A 184 17.76 -12.29 -13.14
N LEU A 185 17.41 -12.00 -11.88
CA LEU A 185 17.58 -10.69 -11.25
C LEU A 185 18.40 -10.87 -9.96
N TRP A 186 19.51 -10.16 -9.86
CA TRP A 186 20.39 -10.17 -8.68
C TRP A 186 20.20 -8.89 -7.85
N ILE A 187 19.98 -9.04 -6.54
CA ILE A 187 19.72 -7.95 -5.60
C ILE A 187 20.74 -8.03 -4.46
N PRO A 188 21.92 -7.38 -4.58
CA PRO A 188 23.00 -7.48 -3.58
C PRO A 188 22.71 -6.77 -2.24
N GLY A 189 21.62 -6.02 -2.12
CA GLY A 189 21.21 -5.36 -0.86
C GLY A 189 20.54 -6.27 0.17
N ASP A 190 20.00 -7.40 -0.29
CA ASP A 190 19.20 -8.35 0.48
C ASP A 190 20.07 -9.25 1.39
N GLY A 191 19.45 -9.90 2.39
CA GLY A 191 20.15 -10.80 3.31
C GLY A 191 19.24 -11.58 4.27
N VAL A 192 19.84 -12.41 5.13
CA VAL A 192 19.15 -12.97 6.31
C VAL A 192 19.47 -12.12 7.54
N GLY A 193 18.53 -12.07 8.47
CA GLY A 193 18.82 -11.85 9.89
C GLY A 193 18.33 -13.06 10.70
N ASP A 194 18.96 -13.34 11.84
CA ASP A 194 18.42 -14.34 12.76
C ASP A 194 17.20 -13.74 13.49
N PRO A 195 16.00 -14.36 13.38
CA PRO A 195 14.78 -13.78 13.92
C PRO A 195 14.74 -13.77 15.45
N HIS A 196 15.51 -14.64 16.13
CA HIS A 196 15.65 -14.64 17.58
C HIS A 196 16.69 -13.62 18.03
N LEU A 197 17.90 -13.63 17.47
CA LEU A 197 18.96 -12.68 17.85
C LEU A 197 18.53 -11.22 17.61
N PHE A 198 17.85 -10.93 16.49
CA PHE A 198 17.29 -9.60 16.23
C PHE A 198 16.20 -9.23 17.25
N CYS A 199 15.33 -10.17 17.64
CA CYS A 199 14.34 -9.95 18.70
C CYS A 199 15.00 -9.67 20.05
N MET A 200 16.02 -10.45 20.44
CA MET A 200 16.75 -10.28 21.69
C MET A 200 17.58 -9.00 21.72
N SER A 201 18.14 -8.58 20.58
CA SER A 201 18.83 -7.29 20.46
C SER A 201 17.88 -6.10 20.55
N LEU A 202 16.69 -6.17 19.93
CA LEU A 202 15.66 -5.14 20.06
C LEU A 202 15.13 -4.99 21.48
N ILE A 203 14.88 -6.10 22.20
CA ILE A 203 14.36 -6.01 23.57
C ILE A 203 15.43 -5.58 24.57
N ARG A 204 16.69 -6.02 24.42
CA ARG A 204 17.81 -5.55 25.27
C ARG A 204 18.02 -4.04 25.10
N GLU A 205 18.03 -3.54 23.87
CA GLU A 205 18.04 -2.09 23.60
C GLU A 205 16.84 -1.34 24.22
N ALA A 206 15.67 -1.97 24.27
CA ALA A 206 14.47 -1.37 24.88
C ALA A 206 14.57 -1.32 26.42
N VAL A 207 15.04 -2.39 27.05
CA VAL A 207 15.28 -2.50 28.50
C VAL A 207 16.36 -1.51 28.95
N ASP A 208 17.47 -1.43 28.23
CA ASP A 208 18.56 -0.46 28.48
C ASP A 208 18.09 1.01 28.32
N ASN A 209 16.95 1.23 27.66
CA ASN A 209 16.27 2.53 27.55
C ASN A 209 14.98 2.60 28.39
N GLY A 210 14.85 1.74 29.41
CA GLY A 210 13.84 1.81 30.48
C GLY A 210 12.58 0.98 30.32
N VAL A 211 12.42 0.18 29.26
CA VAL A 211 11.22 -0.69 29.10
C VAL A 211 11.25 -1.83 30.12
N SER A 212 10.16 -1.95 30.89
CA SER A 212 9.94 -3.11 31.76
C SER A 212 9.48 -4.33 30.96
N VAL A 213 9.87 -5.53 31.39
CA VAL A 213 9.42 -6.79 30.79
C VAL A 213 8.94 -7.73 31.89
N ILE A 214 7.85 -8.47 31.64
CA ILE A 214 7.37 -9.55 32.51
C ILE A 214 7.03 -10.80 31.69
N GLU A 215 7.72 -11.89 32.02
CA GLU A 215 7.56 -13.24 31.43
C GLU A 215 6.60 -14.08 32.29
N ASP A 216 6.23 -15.28 31.81
CA ASP A 216 5.24 -16.20 32.43
C ASP A 216 3.90 -15.52 32.79
N CYS A 217 3.48 -14.55 31.96
CA CYS A 217 2.40 -13.62 32.24
C CYS A 217 1.42 -13.55 31.07
N ALA A 218 0.40 -14.42 31.07
CA ALA A 218 -0.58 -14.45 30.00
C ALA A 218 -1.62 -13.33 30.18
N VAL A 219 -1.89 -12.56 29.12
CA VAL A 219 -3.04 -11.64 29.07
C VAL A 219 -4.33 -12.47 28.99
N THR A 220 -5.23 -12.25 29.94
CA THR A 220 -6.52 -12.95 30.08
C THR A 220 -7.72 -12.05 29.75
N GLY A 221 -7.55 -10.73 29.74
CA GLY A 221 -8.59 -9.77 29.40
C GLY A 221 -8.04 -8.39 29.05
N VAL A 222 -8.75 -7.65 28.18
CA VAL A 222 -8.41 -6.25 27.85
C VAL A 222 -9.67 -5.40 28.00
N LEU A 223 -9.79 -4.70 29.11
CA LEU A 223 -11.02 -3.98 29.47
C LEU A 223 -10.98 -2.54 28.95
N SER A 224 -12.10 -2.10 28.37
CA SER A 224 -12.29 -0.74 27.90
C SER A 224 -13.41 -0.03 28.66
N LYS A 225 -13.18 1.24 28.99
CA LYS A 225 -14.17 2.17 29.54
C LYS A 225 -14.25 3.39 28.62
N ASP A 226 -15.46 3.90 28.37
CA ASP A 226 -15.70 5.13 27.59
C ASP A 226 -15.01 5.14 26.21
N GLY A 227 -14.97 3.95 25.56
CA GLY A 227 -14.35 3.74 24.24
C GLY A 227 -12.81 3.68 24.21
N LYS A 228 -12.15 3.64 25.37
CA LYS A 228 -10.68 3.59 25.54
C LYS A 228 -10.30 2.40 26.41
N VAL A 229 -9.10 1.84 26.24
CA VAL A 229 -8.58 0.85 27.20
C VAL A 229 -8.43 1.49 28.58
N SER A 230 -8.74 0.74 29.64
CA SER A 230 -8.54 1.15 31.03
C SER A 230 -7.56 0.25 31.76
N CYS A 231 -7.62 -1.06 31.53
CA CYS A 231 -6.73 -2.03 32.16
C CYS A 231 -6.62 -3.34 31.36
N VAL A 232 -5.57 -4.10 31.67
CA VAL A 232 -5.29 -5.42 31.13
C VAL A 232 -5.28 -6.42 32.29
N GLU A 233 -6.09 -7.46 32.18
CA GLU A 233 -6.15 -8.58 33.13
C GLU A 233 -5.11 -9.63 32.70
N THR A 234 -4.37 -10.20 33.65
CA THR A 234 -3.31 -11.19 33.39
C THR A 234 -3.29 -12.31 34.43
N THR A 235 -2.52 -13.36 34.19
CA THR A 235 -2.25 -14.42 35.18
C THR A 235 -1.47 -13.94 36.41
N LYS A 236 -0.86 -12.75 36.39
CA LYS A 236 -0.14 -12.13 37.52
C LYS A 236 -0.85 -10.89 38.08
N GLY A 237 -2.16 -10.75 37.83
CA GLY A 237 -3.00 -9.64 38.31
C GLY A 237 -3.42 -8.67 37.21
N THR A 238 -3.90 -7.49 37.59
CA THR A 238 -4.47 -6.50 36.66
C THR A 238 -3.65 -5.21 36.68
N ILE A 239 -3.28 -4.72 35.49
CA ILE A 239 -2.50 -3.50 35.30
C ILE A 239 -3.33 -2.43 34.58
N GLN A 240 -3.36 -1.21 35.13
CA GLN A 240 -4.03 -0.07 34.49
C GLN A 240 -3.16 0.47 33.35
N CYS A 241 -3.78 0.85 32.21
CA CYS A 241 -3.02 1.45 31.11
C CYS A 241 -3.81 2.41 30.23
N LYS A 242 -3.08 3.30 29.54
CA LYS A 242 -3.64 4.29 28.60
C LYS A 242 -3.59 3.81 27.14
N TYR A 243 -2.70 2.87 26.83
CA TYR A 243 -2.56 2.25 25.52
C TYR A 243 -2.23 0.76 25.66
N PHE A 244 -2.90 -0.07 24.86
CA PHE A 244 -2.61 -1.50 24.71
C PHE A 244 -2.18 -1.79 23.28
N VAL A 245 -1.11 -2.57 23.10
CA VAL A 245 -0.59 -2.98 21.80
C VAL A 245 -0.60 -4.49 21.68
N ASN A 246 -1.45 -5.02 20.80
CA ASN A 246 -1.56 -6.44 20.52
C ASN A 246 -0.45 -6.86 19.51
N CYS A 247 0.63 -7.45 20.02
CA CYS A 247 1.75 -7.99 19.26
C CYS A 247 1.83 -9.52 19.33
N ALA A 248 0.76 -10.20 19.76
CA ALA A 248 0.72 -11.62 20.12
C ALA A 248 0.75 -12.60 18.92
N GLY A 249 1.47 -12.27 17.85
CA GLY A 249 1.68 -13.12 16.68
C GLY A 249 0.37 -13.70 16.12
N PHE A 250 0.32 -15.03 15.95
CA PHE A 250 -0.88 -15.71 15.48
C PHE A 250 -2.01 -15.82 16.53
N TRP A 251 -1.70 -15.59 17.82
CA TRP A 251 -2.71 -15.47 18.90
C TRP A 251 -3.39 -14.09 18.95
N ALA A 252 -2.98 -13.11 18.12
CA ALA A 252 -3.55 -11.77 18.14
C ALA A 252 -5.08 -11.73 17.93
N ARG A 253 -5.65 -12.75 17.26
CA ARG A 253 -7.10 -12.94 17.12
C ARG A 253 -7.76 -13.33 18.44
N GLN A 254 -7.18 -14.26 19.18
CA GLN A 254 -7.63 -14.69 20.49
C GLN A 254 -7.54 -13.54 21.49
N VAL A 255 -6.43 -12.79 21.51
CA VAL A 255 -6.31 -11.55 22.32
C VAL A 255 -7.39 -10.52 21.94
N GLY A 256 -7.77 -10.43 20.66
CA GLY A 256 -8.91 -9.63 20.21
C GLY A 256 -10.28 -10.12 20.72
N GLN A 257 -10.43 -11.42 21.00
CA GLN A 257 -11.63 -12.01 21.60
C GLN A 257 -11.66 -11.88 23.14
N LEU A 258 -10.50 -11.69 23.79
CA LEU A 258 -10.39 -11.36 25.23
C LEU A 258 -10.65 -9.87 25.52
N ALA A 259 -10.66 -9.01 24.49
CA ALA A 259 -11.01 -7.60 24.63
C ALA A 259 -12.51 -7.41 24.91
N ARG A 260 -12.84 -6.42 25.75
CA ARG A 260 -14.21 -6.00 26.05
C ARG A 260 -14.37 -4.50 25.72
N PRO A 261 -15.10 -4.12 24.65
CA PRO A 261 -15.73 -4.98 23.65
C PRO A 261 -14.72 -5.70 22.74
N GLN A 262 -15.14 -6.81 22.12
CA GLN A 262 -14.27 -7.64 21.28
C GLN A 262 -13.79 -6.93 20.01
N VAL A 263 -12.52 -7.16 19.65
CA VAL A 263 -11.86 -6.62 18.45
C VAL A 263 -11.62 -7.75 17.45
N LYS A 264 -12.33 -7.72 16.33
CA LYS A 264 -12.14 -8.70 15.25
C LYS A 264 -10.82 -8.46 14.51
N VAL A 265 -9.82 -9.30 14.76
CA VAL A 265 -8.57 -9.34 13.97
C VAL A 265 -8.74 -10.36 12.83
N PRO A 266 -8.70 -9.95 11.54
CA PRO A 266 -8.89 -10.84 10.40
C PRO A 266 -7.61 -11.63 10.10
N LEU A 267 -7.35 -12.61 10.97
CA LEU A 267 -6.14 -13.43 11.01
C LEU A 267 -6.54 -14.91 11.10
N LEU A 268 -5.77 -15.77 10.43
CA LEU A 268 -5.83 -17.21 10.55
C LEU A 268 -4.37 -17.72 10.60
N PRO A 269 -4.02 -18.61 11.55
CA PRO A 269 -2.76 -19.33 11.47
C PRO A 269 -2.78 -20.29 10.27
N CYS A 270 -1.72 -20.30 9.47
CA CYS A 270 -1.54 -21.21 8.35
C CYS A 270 -0.29 -22.05 8.58
N GLU A 271 -0.33 -23.33 8.21
CA GLU A 271 0.86 -24.18 8.19
C GLU A 271 1.78 -23.76 7.04
N HIS A 272 3.08 -23.61 7.33
CA HIS A 272 4.09 -23.34 6.33
C HIS A 272 5.31 -24.23 6.61
N TYR A 273 5.63 -25.10 5.67
CA TYR A 273 6.75 -26.04 5.78
C TYR A 273 8.00 -25.45 5.13
N TYR A 274 9.07 -25.36 5.90
CA TYR A 274 10.43 -25.17 5.42
C TYR A 274 11.27 -26.35 5.89
N LEU A 275 12.10 -26.91 5.01
CA LEU A 275 12.89 -28.11 5.29
C LEU A 275 14.34 -27.71 5.54
N HIS A 276 14.80 -27.86 6.79
CA HIS A 276 16.23 -27.89 7.07
C HIS A 276 16.79 -29.23 6.56
N THR A 277 17.50 -29.17 5.45
CA THR A 277 18.35 -30.29 5.01
C THR A 277 19.51 -30.47 5.99
N LYS A 278 20.23 -31.60 5.90
CA LYS A 278 21.65 -31.58 6.30
C LYS A 278 22.36 -30.52 5.44
N ALA A 279 23.53 -30.05 5.88
CA ALA A 279 24.32 -29.09 5.10
C ALA A 279 24.45 -29.56 3.64
N ILE A 280 23.74 -28.87 2.73
CA ILE A 280 23.98 -28.94 1.31
C ILE A 280 25.08 -27.92 1.07
N GLU A 281 26.21 -28.37 0.56
CA GLU A 281 27.34 -27.50 0.25
C GLU A 281 26.86 -26.38 -0.69
N ASN A 282 27.34 -25.15 -0.51
CA ASN A 282 27.14 -24.05 -1.45
C ASN A 282 25.69 -23.61 -1.77
N LEU A 283 24.68 -23.79 -0.93
CA LEU A 283 23.32 -23.26 -1.18
C LEU A 283 23.00 -22.04 -0.27
N ASP A 284 22.88 -20.84 -0.87
CA ASP A 284 22.73 -19.57 -0.14
C ASP A 284 21.26 -19.24 0.21
N PRO A 285 20.94 -18.66 1.39
CA PRO A 285 19.59 -18.79 1.96
C PRO A 285 18.48 -17.81 1.52
N MET A 286 18.53 -17.04 0.42
CA MET A 286 17.66 -15.84 0.21
C MET A 286 16.40 -15.93 -0.72
N THR A 287 15.27 -15.30 -0.29
CA THR A 287 14.21 -14.50 -1.02
C THR A 287 12.73 -14.86 -0.66
N PRO A 288 11.83 -13.94 -0.15
CA PRO A 288 10.48 -13.64 -0.76
C PRO A 288 9.80 -12.26 -0.33
N GLY A 289 8.48 -12.02 -0.59
CA GLY A 289 7.71 -10.79 -0.23
C GLY A 289 6.16 -10.75 -0.46
N MET A 290 5.42 -9.66 -0.09
CA MET A 290 3.94 -9.45 -0.29
C MET A 290 3.39 -7.97 -0.14
N PHE A 291 2.11 -7.68 -0.51
CA PHE A 291 1.38 -6.38 -0.75
C PHE A 291 0.66 -5.72 0.51
N TYR A 292 -0.12 -4.59 0.60
CA TYR A 292 -0.89 -3.57 -0.22
C TYR A 292 -1.06 -2.18 0.59
N LEU A 293 -2.05 -1.22 0.60
CA LEU A 293 -3.37 -0.80 -0.03
C LEU A 293 -3.71 0.76 0.13
N VAL A 294 -3.99 1.50 -0.96
CA VAL A 294 -5.12 2.47 -1.36
C VAL A 294 -5.70 3.71 -0.53
N THR A 295 -7.02 4.07 -0.68
CA THR A 295 -7.79 5.40 -0.70
C THR A 295 -7.98 6.26 0.62
N ASN A 296 -9.12 6.90 1.04
CA ASN A 296 -9.80 8.22 0.72
C ASN A 296 -10.37 8.88 2.04
N ALA A 297 -11.27 9.91 2.01
CA ALA A 297 -12.48 10.11 2.88
C ALA A 297 -13.14 11.54 2.90
N ARG A 298 -14.50 11.62 2.97
CA ARG A 298 -15.30 12.54 3.83
C ARG A 298 -16.74 11.99 4.01
N ASN A 299 -17.78 12.82 4.27
CA ASN A 299 -19.10 12.37 4.77
C ASN A 299 -20.20 13.48 4.67
N TYR A 300 -21.17 13.57 3.76
CA TYR A 300 -21.38 13.07 2.37
C TYR A 300 -21.63 11.57 2.14
N MET A 301 -22.32 11.19 1.04
CA MET A 301 -22.29 9.79 0.56
C MET A 301 -20.86 9.49 0.13
N MET A 302 -20.15 8.71 0.93
CA MET A 302 -18.71 8.59 0.78
C MET A 302 -18.35 7.58 -0.31
N ILE A 303 -18.24 8.08 -1.54
CA ILE A 303 -17.73 7.32 -2.68
C ILE A 303 -16.20 7.15 -2.52
N ALA A 304 -15.82 6.27 -1.61
CA ALA A 304 -14.49 5.72 -1.50
C ALA A 304 -14.35 4.60 -2.55
N PRO A 305 -13.29 4.58 -3.38
CA PRO A 305 -13.00 3.39 -4.16
C PRO A 305 -12.84 2.19 -3.22
N THR A 306 -13.43 1.06 -3.62
CA THR A 306 -13.88 -0.07 -2.77
C THR A 306 -12.88 -0.48 -1.68
N ILE A 307 -11.61 -0.54 -2.06
CA ILE A 307 -10.48 -1.10 -1.32
C ILE A 307 -9.87 -0.15 -0.25
N GLN A 308 -10.65 0.77 0.32
CA GLN A 308 -10.26 1.49 1.55
C GLN A 308 -11.43 1.94 2.45
N GLN A 309 -12.67 1.49 2.18
CA GLN A 309 -13.86 1.71 3.02
C GLN A 309 -13.54 1.71 4.52
N THR A 310 -12.82 0.68 4.99
CA THR A 310 -12.38 0.52 6.38
C THR A 310 -11.46 1.64 6.89
N ARG A 311 -10.38 2.01 6.19
CA ARG A 311 -9.47 3.08 6.69
C ARG A 311 -10.16 4.45 6.68
N CYS A 312 -11.03 4.74 5.70
CA CYS A 312 -11.86 5.94 5.70
C CYS A 312 -12.77 5.99 6.95
N LYS A 313 -13.50 4.89 7.19
CA LYS A 313 -14.41 4.71 8.33
C LYS A 313 -13.68 4.86 9.67
N VAL A 314 -12.50 4.25 9.82
CA VAL A 314 -11.66 4.37 11.03
C VAL A 314 -11.11 5.79 11.20
N TRP A 315 -10.66 6.45 10.11
CA TRP A 315 -10.16 7.81 10.17
C TRP A 315 -11.25 8.81 10.59
N LEU A 316 -12.44 8.71 10.00
CA LEU A 316 -13.59 9.55 10.38
C LEU A 316 -13.99 9.31 11.84
N LYS A 317 -14.13 8.04 12.29
CA LYS A 317 -14.48 7.74 13.69
C LYS A 317 -13.53 8.35 14.72
N ARG A 318 -12.24 8.48 14.39
CA ARG A 318 -11.23 9.11 15.28
C ARG A 318 -11.36 10.63 15.39
N HIS A 319 -12.12 11.27 14.49
CA HIS A 319 -12.29 12.73 14.41
C HIS A 319 -13.77 13.16 14.49
N LEU A 320 -14.66 12.28 14.94
CA LEU A 320 -16.06 12.66 15.24
C LEU A 320 -16.10 13.52 16.52
N PRO A 321 -16.99 14.53 16.58
CA PRO A 321 -17.24 15.27 17.81
C PRO A 321 -17.72 14.35 18.96
N SER A 322 -17.14 14.51 20.15
CA SER A 322 -17.50 13.73 21.34
C SER A 322 -18.92 14.00 21.86
N ASN A 323 -19.55 15.11 21.43
CA ASN A 323 -20.92 15.47 21.79
C ASN A 323 -22.00 14.78 20.92
N GLY A 324 -21.64 13.83 20.06
CA GLY A 324 -22.60 13.04 19.27
C GLY A 324 -23.24 13.78 18.09
N SER A 325 -22.87 15.05 17.81
CA SER A 325 -23.47 15.89 16.77
C SER A 325 -23.29 15.40 15.32
N VAL A 326 -22.47 14.37 15.09
CA VAL A 326 -22.27 13.74 13.77
C VAL A 326 -22.22 12.22 13.90
N THR A 327 -23.07 11.53 13.15
CA THR A 327 -23.11 10.06 13.05
C THR A 327 -22.42 9.57 11.77
N LEU A 328 -21.97 8.31 11.77
CA LEU A 328 -21.31 7.66 10.62
C LEU A 328 -21.86 6.24 10.41
N SER A 329 -22.65 6.09 9.36
CA SER A 329 -23.18 4.81 8.87
C SER A 329 -22.38 4.32 7.66
N ASP A 330 -22.36 3.00 7.44
CA ASP A 330 -21.69 2.37 6.31
C ASP A 330 -22.73 1.71 5.41
N VAL A 331 -23.10 2.43 4.35
CA VAL A 331 -24.22 2.09 3.45
C VAL A 331 -23.77 1.33 2.19
N THR A 332 -22.52 0.88 2.15
CA THR A 332 -21.90 0.25 0.96
C THR A 332 -22.67 -0.99 0.48
N SER A 333 -23.34 -1.71 1.38
CA SER A 333 -24.17 -2.89 1.05
C SER A 333 -25.67 -2.59 0.88
N MET A 334 -26.06 -1.31 0.83
CA MET A 334 -27.46 -0.87 0.62
C MET A 334 -27.70 -0.37 -0.81
N TYR A 335 -26.65 0.03 -1.54
CA TYR A 335 -26.76 0.66 -2.85
C TYR A 335 -25.90 -0.03 -3.90
N THR A 336 -26.46 -0.21 -5.10
CA THR A 336 -25.73 -0.56 -6.31
C THR A 336 -25.47 0.72 -7.11
N ALA A 337 -24.24 0.86 -7.65
CA ALA A 337 -23.84 2.00 -8.46
C ALA A 337 -23.77 1.62 -9.94
N ILE A 338 -24.66 2.17 -10.78
CA ILE A 338 -24.64 2.02 -12.24
C ILE A 338 -24.18 3.34 -12.86
N CYS A 339 -23.20 3.30 -13.77
CA CYS A 339 -22.73 4.48 -14.49
C CYS A 339 -23.19 4.40 -15.95
N VAL A 340 -24.14 5.28 -16.31
CA VAL A 340 -24.58 5.47 -17.69
C VAL A 340 -23.79 6.63 -18.27
N MET A 341 -23.15 6.43 -19.43
CA MET A 341 -22.21 7.42 -20.00
C MET A 341 -22.08 7.29 -21.52
N GLY A 342 -21.81 8.41 -22.18
CA GLY A 342 -21.81 8.56 -23.63
C GLY A 342 -22.75 9.69 -24.09
N PRO A 343 -22.69 10.08 -25.38
CA PRO A 343 -23.42 11.27 -25.88
C PRO A 343 -24.94 11.17 -25.77
N PHE A 344 -25.51 9.97 -25.91
CA PHE A 344 -26.96 9.75 -25.86
C PHE A 344 -27.53 9.59 -24.43
N THR A 345 -26.70 9.70 -23.39
CA THR A 345 -27.13 9.42 -21.99
C THR A 345 -28.33 10.25 -21.56
N ARG A 346 -28.41 11.53 -21.95
CA ARG A 346 -29.58 12.36 -21.61
C ARG A 346 -30.85 11.89 -22.32
N SER A 347 -30.78 11.59 -23.62
CA SER A 347 -31.92 11.12 -24.40
C SER A 347 -32.52 9.86 -23.79
N LEU A 348 -31.69 8.85 -23.51
CA LEU A 348 -32.10 7.63 -22.83
C LEU A 348 -32.70 7.89 -21.43
N MET A 349 -32.04 8.71 -20.60
CA MET A 349 -32.52 8.95 -19.25
C MET A 349 -33.82 9.76 -19.22
N SER A 350 -34.03 10.70 -20.15
CA SER A 350 -35.28 11.51 -20.25
C SER A 350 -36.50 10.74 -20.75
N GLU A 351 -36.34 9.51 -21.26
CA GLU A 351 -37.45 8.58 -21.52
C GLU A 351 -37.75 7.67 -20.31
N LEU A 352 -36.86 7.68 -19.30
CA LEU A 352 -36.91 6.81 -18.12
C LEU A 352 -37.26 7.56 -16.83
N THR A 353 -37.24 8.89 -16.84
CA THR A 353 -37.56 9.75 -15.69
C THR A 353 -38.22 11.06 -16.11
N ASP A 354 -39.23 11.50 -15.36
CA ASP A 354 -39.84 12.84 -15.51
C ASP A 354 -38.97 13.97 -14.91
N THR A 355 -37.85 13.62 -14.26
CA THR A 355 -36.92 14.61 -13.70
C THR A 355 -36.18 15.35 -14.81
N ASP A 356 -36.32 16.68 -14.87
CA ASP A 356 -35.59 17.49 -15.85
C ASP A 356 -34.05 17.38 -15.66
N LEU A 357 -33.41 16.84 -16.71
CA LEU A 357 -31.97 16.57 -16.83
C LEU A 357 -31.22 17.65 -17.62
N SER A 358 -31.89 18.76 -17.96
CA SER A 358 -31.33 19.89 -18.71
C SER A 358 -30.06 20.47 -18.04
N PRO A 359 -29.15 21.10 -18.78
CA PRO A 359 -27.87 21.58 -18.24
C PRO A 359 -28.02 22.64 -17.14
N SER A 360 -29.09 23.44 -17.21
CA SER A 360 -29.46 24.47 -16.24
C SER A 360 -30.04 23.87 -14.96
N ASN A 361 -30.91 22.86 -15.07
CA ASN A 361 -31.63 22.28 -13.93
C ASN A 361 -30.84 21.15 -13.25
N PHE A 362 -30.01 20.40 -13.99
CA PHE A 362 -29.11 19.38 -13.44
C PHE A 362 -27.64 19.62 -13.86
N PRO A 363 -26.97 20.67 -13.34
CA PRO A 363 -25.62 21.04 -13.77
C PRO A 363 -24.55 19.98 -13.46
N PHE A 364 -23.45 20.01 -14.20
CA PHE A 364 -22.29 19.16 -13.92
C PHE A 364 -21.76 19.36 -12.48
N PHE A 365 -21.23 18.28 -11.89
CA PHE A 365 -20.76 18.21 -10.50
C PHE A 365 -21.84 18.43 -9.42
N THR A 366 -23.13 18.35 -9.77
CA THR A 366 -24.26 18.31 -8.82
C THR A 366 -24.85 16.90 -8.69
N PHE A 367 -25.80 16.72 -7.79
CA PHE A 367 -26.62 15.51 -7.68
C PHE A 367 -28.11 15.86 -7.62
N LYS A 368 -28.95 14.91 -8.01
CA LYS A 368 -30.41 14.92 -7.80
C LYS A 368 -30.85 13.55 -7.26
N GLU A 369 -32.02 13.51 -6.64
CA GLU A 369 -32.81 12.28 -6.57
C GLU A 369 -33.79 12.27 -7.76
N LEU A 370 -33.94 11.13 -8.41
CA LEU A 370 -34.82 10.90 -9.56
C LEU A 370 -35.37 9.47 -9.53
N ASP A 371 -36.40 9.21 -10.31
CA ASP A 371 -37.08 7.90 -10.35
C ASP A 371 -36.82 7.22 -11.70
N VAL A 372 -36.71 5.88 -11.74
CA VAL A 372 -36.58 5.11 -13.00
C VAL A 372 -37.55 3.92 -12.99
N GLY A 373 -38.61 4.02 -13.79
CA GLY A 373 -39.67 3.01 -13.83
C GLY A 373 -40.41 2.92 -12.49
N LEU A 374 -40.27 1.80 -11.79
CA LEU A 374 -40.87 1.56 -10.47
C LEU A 374 -39.90 1.83 -9.30
N ALA A 375 -38.71 2.36 -9.58
CA ALA A 375 -37.66 2.55 -8.60
C ALA A 375 -37.47 4.03 -8.27
N ASN A 376 -37.96 4.44 -7.10
CA ASN A 376 -38.01 5.85 -6.71
C ASN A 376 -36.80 6.27 -5.84
N GLY A 377 -36.46 7.55 -5.86
CA GLY A 377 -35.43 8.14 -4.99
C GLY A 377 -33.99 7.71 -5.32
N ILE A 378 -33.71 7.36 -6.57
CA ILE A 378 -32.37 7.01 -7.04
C ILE A 378 -31.49 8.26 -7.03
N ARG A 379 -30.34 8.20 -6.34
CA ARG A 379 -29.40 9.33 -6.30
C ARG A 379 -28.55 9.34 -7.56
N ALA A 380 -28.85 10.25 -8.47
CA ALA A 380 -28.06 10.50 -9.67
C ALA A 380 -27.01 11.60 -9.40
N MET A 381 -25.74 11.32 -9.68
CA MET A 381 -24.67 12.32 -9.72
C MET A 381 -24.32 12.66 -11.18
N ASN A 382 -24.37 13.94 -11.57
CA ASN A 382 -23.88 14.40 -12.87
C ASN A 382 -22.34 14.54 -12.84
N LEU A 383 -21.67 13.38 -12.79
CA LEU A 383 -20.22 13.25 -12.77
C LEU A 383 -19.78 11.83 -13.15
N THR A 384 -19.17 11.69 -14.33
CA THR A 384 -18.44 10.46 -14.69
C THR A 384 -16.96 10.54 -14.29
N HIS A 385 -16.34 9.41 -13.97
CA HIS A 385 -14.88 9.32 -13.84
C HIS A 385 -14.19 9.07 -15.20
N THR A 386 -14.94 8.79 -16.28
CA THR A 386 -14.41 8.65 -17.64
C THR A 386 -14.20 9.97 -18.35
N GLY A 387 -14.94 11.02 -17.97
CA GLY A 387 -14.83 12.35 -18.59
C GLY A 387 -15.67 12.54 -19.85
N GLU A 388 -16.61 11.63 -20.09
CA GLU A 388 -17.74 11.78 -21.02
C GLU A 388 -18.99 12.28 -20.28
N LEU A 389 -19.98 12.79 -21.01
CA LEU A 389 -21.32 13.05 -20.48
C LEU A 389 -21.90 11.76 -19.85
N GLY A 390 -22.49 11.87 -18.67
CA GLY A 390 -23.16 10.74 -18.02
C GLY A 390 -23.49 10.94 -16.54
N TYR A 391 -24.24 9.98 -16.01
CA TYR A 391 -24.71 9.97 -14.62
C TYR A 391 -24.25 8.70 -13.90
N VAL A 392 -23.88 8.83 -12.62
CA VAL A 392 -23.73 7.68 -11.72
C VAL A 392 -24.98 7.60 -10.85
N LEU A 393 -25.73 6.52 -11.02
CA LEU A 393 -26.98 6.23 -10.33
C LEU A 393 -26.69 5.32 -9.13
N TYR A 394 -26.98 5.80 -7.92
CA TYR A 394 -26.93 4.99 -6.69
C TYR A 394 -28.35 4.53 -6.36
N ILE A 395 -28.61 3.26 -6.69
CA ILE A 395 -29.93 2.63 -6.70
C ILE A 395 -30.04 1.73 -5.46
N PRO A 396 -31.13 1.77 -4.68
CA PRO A 396 -31.35 0.80 -3.60
C PRO A 396 -31.30 -0.64 -4.14
N ASN A 397 -30.63 -1.55 -3.43
CA ASN A 397 -30.29 -2.87 -3.99
C ASN A 397 -31.51 -3.71 -4.42
N GLU A 398 -32.65 -3.55 -3.74
CA GLU A 398 -33.94 -4.15 -4.07
C GLU A 398 -34.46 -3.76 -5.47
N PHE A 399 -34.09 -2.59 -5.99
CA PHE A 399 -34.49 -2.09 -7.30
C PHE A 399 -33.41 -2.22 -8.39
N ALA A 400 -32.19 -2.61 -8.02
CA ALA A 400 -31.02 -2.57 -8.92
C ALA A 400 -31.23 -3.34 -10.24
N LEU A 401 -31.85 -4.53 -10.18
CA LEU A 401 -32.15 -5.34 -11.37
C LEU A 401 -33.24 -4.71 -12.24
N HIS A 402 -34.26 -4.08 -11.66
CA HIS A 402 -35.31 -3.39 -12.41
C HIS A 402 -34.74 -2.21 -13.20
N VAL A 403 -33.97 -1.36 -12.53
CA VAL A 403 -33.33 -0.18 -13.15
C VAL A 403 -32.34 -0.59 -14.24
N TYR A 404 -31.52 -1.63 -13.98
CA TYR A 404 -30.63 -2.21 -14.98
C TYR A 404 -31.39 -2.68 -16.23
N ASN A 405 -32.47 -3.47 -16.06
CA ASN A 405 -33.26 -3.97 -17.20
C ASN A 405 -33.89 -2.83 -18.01
N ARG A 406 -34.47 -1.81 -17.35
CA ARG A 406 -35.04 -0.64 -18.04
C ARG A 406 -34.00 0.17 -18.81
N LEU A 407 -32.80 0.37 -18.23
CA LEU A 407 -31.68 1.04 -18.89
C LEU A 407 -31.17 0.29 -20.12
N VAL A 408 -31.07 -1.04 -20.05
CA VAL A 408 -30.62 -1.85 -21.19
C VAL A 408 -31.68 -1.85 -22.30
N THR A 409 -32.93 -2.19 -22.01
CA THR A 409 -34.00 -2.31 -23.02
C THR A 409 -34.28 -0.98 -23.74
N GLU A 410 -34.45 0.12 -23.02
CA GLU A 410 -34.63 1.44 -23.69
C GLU A 410 -33.34 1.91 -24.36
N GLY A 411 -32.18 1.45 -23.89
CA GLY A 411 -30.88 1.77 -24.46
C GLY A 411 -30.58 1.10 -25.81
N GLU A 412 -31.30 0.04 -26.19
CA GLU A 412 -31.06 -0.71 -27.43
C GLU A 412 -31.13 0.20 -28.67
N LYS A 413 -32.13 1.09 -28.74
CA LYS A 413 -32.31 2.07 -29.84
C LYS A 413 -31.21 3.13 -29.92
N TYR A 414 -30.42 3.30 -28.86
CA TYR A 414 -29.23 4.16 -28.82
C TYR A 414 -27.91 3.39 -28.98
N GLY A 415 -27.96 2.07 -29.17
CA GLY A 415 -26.77 1.21 -29.25
C GLY A 415 -26.04 1.08 -27.91
N ILE A 416 -26.76 1.03 -26.79
CA ILE A 416 -26.15 0.85 -25.46
C ILE A 416 -25.27 -0.42 -25.43
N SER A 417 -24.19 -0.37 -24.65
CA SER A 417 -23.24 -1.48 -24.53
C SER A 417 -22.57 -1.50 -23.17
N HIS A 418 -22.23 -2.70 -22.69
CA HIS A 418 -21.57 -2.90 -21.40
C HIS A 418 -20.08 -2.55 -21.46
N VAL A 419 -19.60 -1.77 -20.49
CA VAL A 419 -18.23 -1.24 -20.46
C VAL A 419 -17.51 -1.67 -19.18
N GLY A 420 -16.37 -2.35 -19.33
CA GLY A 420 -15.57 -2.85 -18.21
C GLY A 420 -14.64 -1.81 -17.55
N TYR A 421 -13.99 -2.22 -16.46
CA TYR A 421 -13.06 -1.38 -15.70
C TYR A 421 -11.85 -0.90 -16.53
N TYR A 422 -11.31 -1.72 -17.45
CA TYR A 422 -10.14 -1.31 -18.24
C TYR A 422 -10.46 -0.22 -19.26
N ALA A 423 -11.61 -0.27 -19.94
CA ALA A 423 -12.03 0.80 -20.85
C ALA A 423 -12.30 2.12 -20.09
N SER A 424 -12.96 2.07 -18.94
CA SER A 424 -13.15 3.25 -18.09
C SER A 424 -11.85 3.77 -17.45
N ARG A 425 -10.85 2.89 -17.19
CA ARG A 425 -9.47 3.27 -16.84
C ARG A 425 -8.76 3.97 -18.00
N ALA A 426 -8.95 3.56 -19.25
CA ALA A 426 -8.35 4.22 -20.40
C ALA A 426 -8.85 5.66 -20.55
N LEU A 427 -10.17 5.85 -20.61
CA LEU A 427 -10.81 7.17 -20.74
C LEU A 427 -10.36 8.15 -19.64
N ARG A 428 -10.31 7.70 -18.37
CA ARG A 428 -9.86 8.58 -17.26
C ARG A 428 -8.39 8.96 -17.34
N VAL A 429 -7.55 8.09 -17.93
CA VAL A 429 -6.11 8.33 -18.09
C VAL A 429 -5.85 9.30 -19.24
N GLU A 430 -6.58 9.19 -20.35
CA GLU A 430 -6.57 10.18 -21.42
C GLU A 430 -6.95 11.58 -20.90
N LYS A 431 -8.06 11.69 -20.15
CA LYS A 431 -8.56 12.96 -19.59
C LYS A 431 -7.75 13.49 -18.38
N PHE A 432 -6.59 12.89 -18.08
CA PHE A 432 -5.67 13.28 -17.00
C PHE A 432 -6.28 13.26 -15.57
N PHE A 433 -7.27 12.40 -15.32
CA PHE A 433 -7.86 12.25 -13.98
C PHE A 433 -7.00 11.32 -13.12
N ALA A 434 -6.62 11.78 -11.92
CA ALA A 434 -5.83 11.00 -10.96
C ALA A 434 -6.71 10.19 -10.01
N PHE A 435 -6.24 9.01 -9.62
CA PHE A 435 -6.95 8.08 -8.74
C PHE A 435 -6.22 7.94 -7.39
N TRP A 436 -6.98 7.95 -6.29
CA TRP A 436 -6.43 7.76 -4.94
C TRP A 436 -5.94 6.31 -4.82
N GLY A 437 -4.62 6.12 -4.84
CA GLY A 437 -3.96 4.85 -4.55
C GLY A 437 -2.62 4.78 -5.27
N PRO A 438 -2.62 4.77 -6.62
CA PRO A 438 -1.41 4.91 -7.42
C PRO A 438 -0.98 6.38 -7.57
N ASP A 439 -1.90 7.28 -7.91
CA ASP A 439 -1.58 8.65 -8.35
C ASP A 439 -1.56 9.68 -7.22
N LEU A 440 -2.31 9.43 -6.15
CA LEU A 440 -2.40 10.28 -4.96
C LEU A 440 -2.19 9.42 -3.71
N ASP A 441 -1.46 9.91 -2.73
CA ASP A 441 -1.28 9.26 -1.42
C ASP A 441 -1.15 10.25 -0.24
N THR A 442 -0.93 9.75 0.98
CA THR A 442 -0.73 10.58 2.19
C THR A 442 0.57 11.39 2.22
N LYS A 443 1.44 11.24 1.21
CA LYS A 443 2.67 12.03 1.02
C LYS A 443 2.50 13.05 -0.10
N THR A 444 1.30 13.15 -0.67
CA THR A 444 1.01 13.90 -1.90
C THR A 444 0.02 15.01 -1.66
N THR A 445 0.39 16.24 -2.03
CA THR A 445 -0.41 17.43 -1.74
C THR A 445 -1.25 17.88 -2.94
N PRO A 446 -2.30 18.70 -2.73
CA PRO A 446 -3.07 19.28 -3.83
C PRO A 446 -2.23 20.18 -4.76
N LEU A 447 -1.15 20.79 -4.26
CA LEU A 447 -0.28 21.68 -5.04
C LEU A 447 0.55 20.87 -6.04
N GLU A 448 1.23 19.82 -5.57
CA GLU A 448 2.00 18.87 -6.40
C GLU A 448 1.15 18.17 -7.48
N CYS A 449 -0.17 18.30 -7.39
CA CYS A 449 -1.15 17.67 -8.26
C CYS A 449 -1.80 18.62 -9.27
N GLY A 450 -1.43 19.91 -9.31
CA GLY A 450 -2.16 20.93 -10.09
C GLY A 450 -3.60 21.14 -9.63
N ARG A 451 -3.93 20.78 -8.39
CA ARG A 451 -5.29 20.80 -7.80
C ARG A 451 -5.47 21.88 -6.73
N THR A 452 -4.56 22.84 -6.65
CA THR A 452 -4.58 24.00 -5.73
C THR A 452 -5.93 24.71 -5.70
N TRP A 453 -6.61 24.86 -6.84
CA TRP A 453 -7.93 25.49 -6.97
C TRP A 453 -9.09 24.78 -6.20
N ARG A 454 -8.89 23.50 -5.83
CA ARG A 454 -9.81 22.74 -4.97
C ARG A 454 -9.59 23.00 -3.48
N VAL A 455 -8.45 23.60 -3.10
CA VAL A 455 -8.18 24.07 -1.73
C VAL A 455 -8.74 25.48 -1.60
N LYS A 456 -9.51 25.75 -0.53
CA LYS A 456 -10.07 27.07 -0.25
C LYS A 456 -9.27 27.74 0.86
N PHE A 457 -8.13 28.35 0.48
CA PHE A 457 -7.27 29.10 1.41
C PHE A 457 -7.96 30.33 1.97
N ASP A 458 -8.81 30.94 1.14
CA ASP A 458 -9.39 32.28 1.27
C ASP A 458 -10.76 32.26 1.95
N LYS A 459 -11.20 31.09 2.41
CA LYS A 459 -12.33 30.94 3.34
C LYS A 459 -11.81 30.84 4.76
N ASP A 460 -12.43 31.59 5.66
CA ASP A 460 -12.17 31.50 7.11
C ASP A 460 -12.88 30.27 7.70
N ILE A 461 -12.40 29.09 7.30
CA ILE A 461 -12.82 27.79 7.81
C ILE A 461 -11.54 26.99 8.06
N PRO A 462 -11.12 26.78 9.32
CA PRO A 462 -9.90 26.04 9.61
C PRO A 462 -10.04 24.57 9.17
N PHE A 463 -9.00 24.03 8.54
CA PHE A 463 -8.95 22.64 8.10
C PHE A 463 -7.57 22.02 8.33
N ILE A 464 -7.55 20.72 8.59
CA ILE A 464 -6.32 19.97 8.90
C ILE A 464 -5.34 20.10 7.73
N GLY A 465 -4.16 20.68 8.01
CA GLY A 465 -3.08 20.88 7.04
C GLY A 465 -3.07 22.23 6.31
N ARG A 466 -4.00 23.16 6.58
CA ARG A 466 -4.06 24.49 5.94
C ARG A 466 -2.69 25.19 5.91
N ASP A 467 -2.05 25.30 7.08
CA ASP A 467 -0.83 26.09 7.23
C ASP A 467 0.40 25.39 6.63
N ALA A 468 0.37 24.07 6.51
CA ALA A 468 1.39 23.31 5.79
C ALA A 468 1.28 23.51 4.27
N LEU A 469 0.05 23.62 3.75
CA LEU A 469 -0.18 23.94 2.33
C LEU A 469 0.10 25.42 2.02
N LEU A 470 -0.05 26.34 2.99
CA LEU A 470 0.36 27.74 2.85
C LEU A 470 1.89 27.84 2.74
N ARG A 471 2.64 27.25 3.67
CA ARG A 471 4.12 27.22 3.57
C ARG A 471 4.61 26.56 2.27
N GLN A 472 4.02 25.44 1.86
CA GLN A 472 4.38 24.81 0.58
C GLN A 472 4.08 25.70 -0.65
N ARG A 473 3.10 26.61 -0.56
CA ARG A 473 2.79 27.60 -1.61
C ARG A 473 3.88 28.67 -1.72
N GLU A 474 4.53 29.01 -0.61
CA GLU A 474 5.64 29.98 -0.53
C GLU A 474 6.98 29.32 -0.86
N GLU A 475 7.25 28.12 -0.33
CA GLU A 475 8.47 27.34 -0.57
C GLU A 475 8.58 26.79 -2.01
N GLY A 476 7.44 26.57 -2.67
CA GLY A 476 7.32 25.96 -4.00
C GLY A 476 7.35 24.42 -4.00
N VAL A 477 6.61 23.80 -4.92
CA VAL A 477 6.56 22.33 -5.02
C VAL A 477 7.89 21.75 -5.52
N ARG A 478 8.32 20.64 -4.91
CA ARG A 478 9.55 19.90 -5.30
C ARG A 478 9.30 18.78 -6.32
N ARG A 479 8.03 18.51 -6.63
CA ARG A 479 7.58 17.58 -7.66
C ARG A 479 6.20 17.96 -8.16
N GLN A 480 5.89 17.61 -9.40
CA GLN A 480 4.62 17.95 -10.06
C GLN A 480 4.06 16.73 -10.81
N TYR A 481 2.75 16.55 -10.73
CA TYR A 481 1.99 15.53 -11.45
C TYR A 481 1.83 15.94 -12.92
N VAL A 482 2.18 15.06 -13.86
CA VAL A 482 2.20 15.32 -15.31
C VAL A 482 1.62 14.15 -16.12
N GLN A 483 1.18 14.45 -17.35
CA GLN A 483 0.83 13.44 -18.35
C GLN A 483 1.97 13.32 -19.36
N LEU A 484 2.45 12.11 -19.57
CA LEU A 484 3.51 11.75 -20.51
C LEU A 484 2.90 10.87 -21.61
N LEU A 485 2.94 11.35 -22.85
CA LEU A 485 2.45 10.62 -24.03
C LEU A 485 3.64 10.02 -24.77
N LEU A 486 3.71 8.69 -24.90
CA LEU A 486 4.80 8.06 -25.65
C LEU A 486 4.68 8.39 -27.14
N THR A 487 5.83 8.62 -27.77
CA THR A 487 5.91 9.10 -29.16
C THR A 487 6.30 8.03 -30.16
N ASP A 488 6.95 6.98 -29.68
CA ASP A 488 7.73 5.95 -30.38
C ASP A 488 7.44 4.50 -29.88
N HIS A 489 6.48 4.33 -28.97
CA HIS A 489 6.02 3.04 -28.43
C HIS A 489 4.93 2.42 -29.31
N ASP A 490 5.11 1.16 -29.73
CA ASP A 490 4.07 0.39 -30.44
C ASP A 490 3.32 -0.55 -29.49
N HIS A 491 2.03 -0.28 -29.32
CA HIS A 491 1.12 -1.10 -28.51
C HIS A 491 0.97 -2.58 -28.91
N GLU A 492 1.29 -2.99 -30.13
CA GLU A 492 1.18 -4.41 -30.55
C GLU A 492 2.47 -5.20 -30.29
N LEU A 493 3.63 -4.53 -30.32
CA LEU A 493 4.96 -5.16 -30.25
C LEU A 493 5.68 -4.92 -28.92
N ASP A 494 5.53 -3.73 -28.35
CA ASP A 494 6.27 -3.31 -27.17
C ASP A 494 5.57 -3.67 -25.86
N MET A 495 6.38 -3.77 -24.81
CA MET A 495 5.86 -4.04 -23.47
C MET A 495 4.97 -2.87 -23.00
N TRP A 496 3.71 -3.15 -22.68
CA TRP A 496 2.83 -2.17 -22.03
C TRP A 496 3.37 -1.81 -20.63
N SER A 497 3.35 -0.52 -20.29
CA SER A 497 3.60 0.00 -18.94
C SER A 497 2.36 -0.14 -18.04
N TRP A 498 2.57 -0.30 -16.73
CA TRP A 498 1.51 -0.60 -15.74
C TRP A 498 1.48 0.36 -14.54
N GLY A 499 2.58 1.07 -14.25
CA GLY A 499 2.72 2.00 -13.15
C GLY A 499 3.94 1.72 -12.27
N GLY A 500 4.73 2.76 -11.96
CA GLY A 500 5.96 2.70 -11.18
C GLY A 500 7.24 2.63 -12.03
N GLU A 501 7.14 2.64 -13.36
CA GLU A 501 8.25 2.84 -14.29
C GLU A 501 8.98 4.16 -14.01
N PRO A 502 10.32 4.23 -14.07
CA PRO A 502 11.06 5.47 -13.86
C PRO A 502 10.94 6.38 -15.09
N VAL A 503 10.84 7.67 -14.83
CA VAL A 503 10.84 8.74 -15.83
C VAL A 503 12.20 9.43 -15.79
N TYR A 504 12.77 9.67 -16.95
CA TYR A 504 14.01 10.41 -17.13
C TYR A 504 13.72 11.76 -17.80
N ARG A 505 14.51 12.78 -17.48
CA ARG A 505 14.59 14.09 -18.17
C ARG A 505 16.04 14.28 -18.58
N ASP A 506 16.29 14.51 -19.87
CA ASP A 506 17.62 14.70 -20.45
C ASP A 506 18.62 13.62 -19.97
N GLY A 507 18.21 12.35 -20.12
CA GLY A 507 18.96 11.17 -19.70
C GLY A 507 18.94 10.85 -18.18
N ASN A 508 18.66 11.83 -17.33
CA ASN A 508 18.77 11.77 -15.86
C ASN A 508 17.45 11.34 -15.19
N TYR A 509 17.51 10.51 -14.14
CA TYR A 509 16.31 10.08 -13.42
C TYR A 509 15.64 11.27 -12.72
N CYS A 510 14.40 11.58 -13.09
CA CYS A 510 13.68 12.75 -12.59
C CYS A 510 12.34 12.39 -11.93
N GLY A 511 11.84 11.16 -12.06
CA GLY A 511 10.46 10.89 -11.70
C GLY A 511 10.00 9.45 -11.89
N ARG A 512 8.69 9.22 -11.79
CA ARG A 512 8.09 7.91 -12.09
C ARG A 512 6.62 7.99 -12.45
N THR A 513 6.16 7.01 -13.20
CA THR A 513 4.73 6.80 -13.48
C THR A 513 3.98 6.34 -12.22
N THR A 514 2.66 6.49 -12.25
CA THR A 514 1.73 6.10 -11.17
C THR A 514 0.56 5.29 -11.72
N THR A 515 -0.11 5.78 -12.76
CA THR A 515 -1.05 4.99 -13.57
C THR A 515 -0.77 5.19 -15.05
N THR A 516 -0.84 4.10 -15.80
CA THR A 516 -0.70 4.06 -17.25
C THR A 516 -1.97 3.49 -17.90
N SER A 517 -2.15 3.74 -19.19
CA SER A 517 -3.09 3.02 -20.06
C SER A 517 -2.73 3.29 -21.51
N TYR A 518 -3.12 2.39 -22.41
CA TYR A 518 -3.26 2.83 -23.80
C TYR A 518 -4.42 3.84 -23.89
N GLY A 519 -4.20 4.92 -24.61
CA GLY A 519 -5.20 5.92 -24.94
C GLY A 519 -5.72 5.67 -26.35
N TYR A 520 -6.94 5.14 -26.46
CA TYR A 520 -7.55 4.77 -27.73
C TYR A 520 -7.93 5.99 -28.60
N THR A 521 -8.16 7.14 -27.98
CA THR A 521 -8.43 8.41 -28.67
C THR A 521 -7.13 9.05 -29.18
N PHE A 522 -6.08 9.03 -28.34
CA PHE A 522 -4.75 9.51 -28.73
C PHE A 522 -3.96 8.54 -29.63
N LYS A 523 -4.38 7.26 -29.71
CA LYS A 523 -3.67 6.14 -30.34
C LYS A 523 -2.21 6.01 -29.85
N LYS A 524 -2.01 6.19 -28.55
CA LYS A 524 -0.69 6.26 -27.90
C LYS A 524 -0.76 5.72 -26.48
N GLN A 525 0.34 5.17 -25.98
CA GLN A 525 0.47 4.83 -24.57
C GLN A 525 0.56 6.11 -23.72
N VAL A 526 -0.34 6.23 -22.75
CA VAL A 526 -0.48 7.38 -21.85
C VAL A 526 0.00 7.00 -20.46
N CYS A 527 1.00 7.71 -19.96
CA CYS A 527 1.57 7.50 -18.64
C CYS A 527 1.34 8.74 -17.77
N LEU A 528 0.67 8.58 -16.63
CA LEU A 528 0.56 9.63 -15.61
C LEU A 528 1.63 9.38 -14.55
N GLY A 529 2.20 10.43 -13.96
CA GLY A 529 3.28 10.29 -13.00
C GLY A 529 3.70 11.60 -12.33
N PHE A 530 4.76 11.54 -11.52
CA PHE A 530 5.41 12.72 -10.94
C PHE A 530 6.81 12.91 -11.50
N VAL A 531 7.10 14.14 -11.92
CA VAL A 531 8.46 14.63 -12.22
C VAL A 531 8.93 15.54 -11.08
N GLN A 532 10.21 15.47 -10.74
CA GLN A 532 10.89 16.21 -9.69
C GLN A 532 12.00 17.05 -10.32
N ASN A 533 12.37 18.17 -9.69
CA ASN A 533 13.59 18.90 -10.04
C ASN A 533 14.65 18.55 -8.98
N ILE A 534 15.71 17.89 -9.40
CA ILE A 534 16.81 17.43 -8.53
C ILE A 534 18.10 17.92 -9.18
N ASP A 535 18.92 18.66 -8.43
CA ASP A 535 20.20 19.16 -8.93
C ASP A 535 21.31 18.09 -8.91
N SER A 536 22.48 18.44 -9.45
CA SER A 536 23.66 17.56 -9.51
C SER A 536 24.25 17.17 -8.14
N LYS A 537 23.75 17.74 -7.03
CA LYS A 537 24.09 17.36 -5.65
C LYS A 537 23.01 16.49 -5.00
N GLY A 538 21.96 16.13 -5.74
CA GLY A 538 20.83 15.36 -5.23
C GLY A 538 19.82 16.19 -4.41
N VAL A 539 19.92 17.53 -4.42
CA VAL A 539 19.02 18.39 -3.64
C VAL A 539 17.78 18.71 -4.47
N ALA A 540 16.61 18.58 -3.83
CA ALA A 540 15.32 18.83 -4.47
C ALA A 540 15.04 20.34 -4.59
N GLN A 541 14.91 20.82 -5.83
CA GLN A 541 14.69 22.21 -6.20
C GLN A 541 13.22 22.47 -6.57
N PRO A 542 12.76 23.74 -6.58
CA PRO A 542 11.41 24.06 -7.07
C PRO A 542 11.16 23.59 -8.50
N VAL A 543 9.97 23.05 -8.77
CA VAL A 543 9.53 22.64 -10.10
C VAL A 543 8.66 23.75 -10.70
N THR A 544 9.12 24.36 -11.80
CA THR A 544 8.37 25.36 -12.57
C THR A 544 7.75 24.75 -13.83
N ASN A 545 6.78 25.46 -14.43
CA ASN A 545 6.21 25.04 -15.72
C ASN A 545 7.29 25.01 -16.82
N ASP A 546 8.20 25.98 -16.83
CA ASP A 546 9.24 26.09 -17.85
C ASP A 546 10.28 24.97 -17.72
N TYR A 547 10.66 24.60 -16.48
CA TYR A 547 11.48 23.42 -16.21
C TYR A 547 10.83 22.14 -16.77
N LEU A 548 9.52 21.99 -16.60
CA LEU A 548 8.79 20.84 -17.13
C LEU A 548 8.69 20.87 -18.66
N LEU A 549 8.32 22.00 -19.27
CA LEU A 549 8.03 22.07 -20.70
C LEU A 549 9.29 22.12 -21.59
N SER A 550 10.46 22.44 -21.04
CA SER A 550 11.73 22.54 -21.78
C SER A 550 12.56 21.24 -21.87
N GLY A 551 12.21 20.20 -21.10
CA GLY A 551 13.00 18.96 -21.04
C GLY A 551 12.62 17.92 -22.08
N HIS A 552 13.59 17.11 -22.51
CA HIS A 552 13.32 15.87 -23.25
C HIS A 552 13.05 14.74 -22.25
N TYR A 553 11.92 14.05 -22.38
CA TYR A 553 11.51 13.00 -21.45
C TYR A 553 11.58 11.61 -22.06
N GLU A 554 11.94 10.64 -21.23
CA GLU A 554 11.91 9.21 -21.57
C GLU A 554 11.20 8.43 -20.46
N ILE A 555 10.54 7.33 -20.80
CA ILE A 555 10.06 6.33 -19.83
C ILE A 555 10.73 5.00 -20.14
N ASP A 556 11.40 4.41 -19.16
CA ASP A 556 11.92 3.05 -19.23
C ASP A 556 10.78 2.07 -18.95
N ILE A 557 10.43 1.23 -19.92
CA ILE A 557 9.47 0.14 -19.75
C ILE A 557 10.20 -1.18 -19.95
N GLY A 558 10.64 -1.77 -18.85
CA GLY A 558 11.32 -3.07 -18.87
C GLY A 558 12.74 -3.05 -19.43
N GLY A 559 13.44 -1.92 -19.34
CA GLY A 559 14.81 -1.71 -19.81
C GLY A 559 14.92 -1.09 -21.21
N ILE A 560 13.80 -0.80 -21.88
CA ILE A 560 13.76 -0.01 -23.13
C ILE A 560 13.22 1.37 -22.80
N ARG A 561 13.91 2.44 -23.23
CA ARG A 561 13.45 3.82 -23.07
C ARG A 561 12.63 4.24 -24.29
N TYR A 562 11.47 4.86 -24.03
CA TYR A 562 10.56 5.41 -25.04
C TYR A 562 10.43 6.92 -24.82
N ALA A 563 10.62 7.69 -25.88
CA ALA A 563 10.53 9.15 -25.87
C ALA A 563 9.10 9.62 -25.58
N ALA A 564 8.95 10.56 -24.66
CA ALA A 564 7.67 11.01 -24.14
C ALA A 564 7.47 12.51 -24.28
N LYS A 565 6.30 12.92 -24.79
CA LYS A 565 5.86 14.32 -24.70
C LYS A 565 5.18 14.56 -23.36
N VAL A 566 5.75 15.44 -22.54
CA VAL A 566 5.14 15.91 -21.29
C VAL A 566 4.04 16.94 -21.57
N ASN A 567 2.98 16.90 -20.76
CA ASN A 567 1.87 17.84 -20.79
C ASN A 567 1.43 18.10 -19.34
N LEU A 568 1.19 19.36 -18.99
CA LEU A 568 0.72 19.77 -17.65
C LEU A 568 -0.79 19.56 -17.46
N HIS A 569 -1.52 19.43 -18.57
CA HIS A 569 -2.95 19.19 -18.68
C HIS A 569 -3.18 18.18 -19.83
N SER A 570 -4.35 17.53 -19.88
CA SER A 570 -4.74 16.76 -21.07
C SER A 570 -4.76 17.66 -22.30
N PRO A 571 -4.14 17.28 -23.44
CA PRO A 571 -4.42 17.88 -24.73
C PRO A 571 -5.92 17.76 -25.09
N ASN A 572 -6.36 18.58 -26.04
CA ASN A 572 -7.71 18.48 -26.61
C ASN A 572 -7.88 17.11 -27.28
N LEU A 573 -8.81 16.31 -26.75
CA LEU A 573 -9.14 14.98 -27.27
C LEU A 573 -10.08 15.11 -28.48
N PRO A 574 -9.71 14.62 -29.67
CA PRO A 574 -10.60 14.64 -30.83
C PRO A 574 -11.81 13.73 -30.57
N THR A 575 -13.00 14.32 -30.52
CA THR A 575 -14.27 13.60 -30.33
C THR A 575 -15.26 13.92 -31.44
N LYS A 576 -15.99 12.89 -31.88
CA LYS A 576 -17.13 13.01 -32.82
C LYS A 576 -18.32 13.75 -32.17
N TYR A 577 -18.38 13.78 -30.84
CA TYR A 577 -19.46 14.37 -30.06
C TYR A 577 -18.85 15.29 -28.98
N PRO A 578 -18.57 16.57 -29.30
CA PRO A 578 -17.97 17.51 -28.36
C PRO A 578 -18.95 17.95 -27.27
N ASP A 579 -18.58 17.71 -26.01
CA ASP A 579 -19.31 18.15 -24.81
C ASP A 579 -19.07 19.64 -24.54
N LYS A 580 -19.75 20.48 -25.35
CA LYS A 580 -19.65 21.95 -25.31
C LYS A 580 -20.02 22.55 -23.95
N GLU A 581 -20.79 21.85 -23.13
CA GLU A 581 -21.24 22.34 -21.81
C GLU A 581 -20.14 22.19 -20.76
N ARG A 582 -19.36 21.10 -20.85
CA ARG A 582 -18.26 20.81 -19.93
C ARG A 582 -17.07 21.75 -20.14
N ASP A 583 -16.85 22.20 -21.37
CA ASP A 583 -15.93 23.30 -21.70
C ASP A 583 -16.41 24.66 -21.14
N VAL A 584 -17.73 24.84 -21.00
CA VAL A 584 -18.37 26.04 -20.43
C VAL A 584 -18.44 26.01 -18.88
N TYR A 585 -18.16 24.88 -18.23
CA TYR A 585 -18.23 24.72 -16.77
C TYR A 585 -17.12 25.47 -16.01
N GLN A 586 -17.24 26.80 -15.93
CA GLN A 586 -16.28 27.71 -15.29
C GLN A 586 -16.48 27.82 -13.75
N ALA A 587 -16.82 26.73 -13.06
CA ALA A 587 -17.00 26.74 -11.60
C ALA A 587 -15.72 27.16 -10.88
N THR A 588 -15.66 28.43 -10.47
CA THR A 588 -14.46 29.16 -10.00
C THR A 588 -13.33 29.31 -11.05
N ARG A 589 -13.67 29.61 -12.31
CA ARG A 589 -12.69 30.03 -13.35
C ARG A 589 -12.79 31.48 -13.83
N LYS A 590 -13.83 32.24 -13.43
CA LYS A 590 -13.88 33.71 -13.60
C LYS A 590 -14.47 34.38 -12.35
N LEU A 591 -13.60 35.08 -11.62
CA LEU A 591 -13.83 36.33 -10.87
C LEU A 591 -12.59 36.57 -10.00
N HIS A 592 -11.49 37.00 -10.64
CA HIS A 592 -10.42 37.87 -10.11
C HIS A 592 -9.48 38.23 -11.27
N ASP A 593 -8.68 39.28 -11.09
CA ASP A 593 -8.02 40.04 -12.15
C ASP A 593 -6.74 39.35 -12.69
N PRO A 594 -6.55 39.19 -14.02
CA PRO A 594 -5.28 38.78 -14.60
C PRO A 594 -4.06 39.60 -14.15
N GLN A 595 -4.23 40.87 -13.76
CA GLN A 595 -3.15 41.73 -13.28
C GLN A 595 -2.68 41.41 -11.85
N GLN A 596 -3.44 40.68 -11.04
CA GLN A 596 -3.11 40.44 -9.61
C GLN A 596 -1.93 39.48 -9.36
N PHE A 597 -1.34 38.88 -10.40
CA PHE A 597 -0.13 38.04 -10.30
C PHE A 597 1.12 38.64 -10.95
N LEU A 598 1.04 39.87 -11.49
CA LEU A 598 2.23 40.64 -11.88
C LEU A 598 2.69 41.48 -10.70
N GLY A 599 3.98 41.35 -10.35
CA GLY A 599 4.52 41.94 -9.13
C GLY A 599 4.53 43.47 -9.15
N ARG A 600 3.87 44.09 -8.16
CA ARG A 600 4.20 45.47 -7.78
C ARG A 600 5.58 45.48 -7.13
N HIS A 601 6.61 45.73 -7.95
CA HIS A 601 7.73 46.65 -7.72
C HIS A 601 8.88 46.34 -8.68
N TYR A 602 8.81 46.86 -9.90
CA TYR A 602 9.91 47.63 -10.51
C TYR A 602 9.33 48.57 -11.57
N GLN A 603 9.86 49.79 -11.60
CA GLN A 603 9.61 50.89 -12.54
C GLN A 603 10.85 51.80 -12.49
N PRO A 604 11.10 52.69 -13.48
CA PRO A 604 10.29 52.96 -14.67
C PRO A 604 10.23 51.81 -15.68
#